data_AF-A0A0P8CDG8-F1
#
_entry.id   AF-A0A0P8CDG8-F1
#
_cell.length_a   1.000
_cell.length_b   1.000
_cell.length_c   1.000
_cell.angle_alpha   90.00
_cell.angle_beta   90.00
_cell.angle_gamma   90.00
#
_symmetry.space_group_name_H-M   'P 1'
#
loop_
_entity.id
_entity.type
_entity.pdbx_description
1 polymer ?
#
loop_
_entity_poly.entity_id
_entity_poly.type
_entity_poly.pdbx_seq_one_letter_code
_entity_poly.pdbx_strand_id
1 'polypeptide(L)'
;VTLTDNVSDEGQLSYRIGAAGSTYYFQKQAGGLSSLVDASNNDWINFHPTPWTSAGGGYRGIPNVYANGIFHPGWTTGTSSIVSQGPLKIRVRSVTNNGLWESLWDFYPGYATNTIVKAGGTYWWLYEGTPGGSLDQNTDFMVRSDNRKTMLSVRTNDDIPTDEWVYFSDPNVNRSLFVSHHEDDSLIDEYHPMTDT
;
A
#
# COMPACT_ATOMS: atom_id res chain seq x y z
N VAL A 1 6.14 0.46 -18.19
CA VAL A 1 4.91 0.62 -17.38
C VAL A 1 3.78 1.06 -18.29
N THR A 2 2.54 0.58 -18.08
CA THR A 2 1.36 0.92 -18.89
C THR A 2 0.22 1.41 -18.00
N LEU A 3 -0.70 2.19 -18.56
CA LEU A 3 -1.86 2.72 -17.85
C LEU A 3 -3.14 2.48 -18.65
N THR A 4 -4.18 2.04 -17.97
CA THR A 4 -5.57 2.08 -18.45
C THR A 4 -6.37 2.90 -17.43
N ASP A 5 -6.97 4.00 -17.89
CA ASP A 5 -7.81 4.86 -17.06
C ASP A 5 -9.27 4.35 -17.04
N ASN A 6 -10.00 4.73 -16.00
CA ASN A 6 -11.42 4.45 -15.78
C ASN A 6 -11.76 2.96 -15.78
N VAL A 7 -10.89 2.14 -15.19
CA VAL A 7 -11.28 0.76 -14.84
C VAL A 7 -12.11 0.78 -13.57
N SER A 8 -13.06 -0.16 -13.43
CA SER A 8 -13.72 -0.38 -12.14
C SER A 8 -12.88 -1.34 -11.32
N ASP A 9 -12.62 -0.99 -10.07
CA ASP A 9 -11.94 -1.85 -9.09
C ASP A 9 -12.48 -1.56 -7.70
N GLU A 10 -12.94 -2.61 -7.00
CA GLU A 10 -13.44 -2.52 -5.63
C GLU A 10 -14.46 -1.37 -5.39
N GLY A 11 -15.35 -1.20 -6.36
CA GLY A 11 -16.44 -0.22 -6.30
C GLY A 11 -16.06 1.22 -6.67
N GLN A 12 -14.82 1.50 -7.08
CA GLN A 12 -14.40 2.84 -7.54
C GLN A 12 -13.80 2.83 -8.96
N LEU A 13 -13.82 4.01 -9.59
CA LEU A 13 -13.04 4.25 -10.80
C LEU A 13 -11.56 4.39 -10.44
N SER A 14 -10.73 3.62 -11.15
CA SER A 14 -9.33 3.44 -10.84
C SER A 14 -8.44 3.58 -12.08
N TYR A 15 -7.17 3.89 -11.84
CA TYR A 15 -6.11 3.65 -12.81
C TYR A 15 -5.61 2.22 -12.65
N ARG A 16 -5.67 1.42 -13.71
CA ARG A 16 -4.97 0.13 -13.78
C ARG A 16 -3.58 0.37 -14.34
N ILE A 17 -2.57 0.10 -13.55
CA ILE A 17 -1.18 0.38 -13.90
C ILE A 17 -0.42 -0.94 -14.01
N GLY A 18 -0.04 -1.29 -15.24
CA GLY A 18 0.75 -2.49 -15.51
C GLY A 18 2.24 -2.23 -15.37
N ALA A 19 2.91 -3.02 -14.54
CA ALA A 19 4.35 -3.03 -14.33
C ALA A 19 4.93 -4.43 -14.64
N ALA A 20 6.23 -4.62 -14.47
CA ALA A 20 6.90 -5.89 -14.79
C ALA A 20 6.51 -6.95 -13.75
N GLY A 21 5.51 -7.77 -14.09
CA GLY A 21 5.03 -8.85 -13.23
C GLY A 21 4.12 -8.41 -12.09
N SER A 22 3.63 -7.17 -12.11
CA SER A 22 2.65 -6.66 -11.15
C SER A 22 1.65 -5.71 -11.82
N THR A 23 0.44 -5.66 -11.28
CA THR A 23 -0.61 -4.71 -11.67
C THR A 23 -1.10 -3.99 -10.43
N TYR A 24 -1.04 -2.66 -10.45
CA TYR A 24 -1.58 -1.81 -9.41
C TYR A 24 -2.98 -1.34 -9.81
N TYR A 25 -3.89 -1.28 -8.83
CA TYR A 25 -5.18 -0.63 -8.98
C TYR A 25 -5.24 0.56 -8.03
N PHE A 26 -5.26 1.76 -8.62
CA PHE A 26 -5.20 3.02 -7.90
C PHE A 26 -6.56 3.72 -7.96
N GLN A 27 -7.23 3.88 -6.82
CA GLN A 27 -8.56 4.48 -6.76
C GLN A 27 -8.50 6.00 -6.83
N LYS A 28 -9.18 6.58 -7.82
CA LYS A 28 -9.02 7.99 -8.20
C LYS A 28 -9.56 8.97 -7.16
N GLN A 29 -10.60 8.59 -6.42
CA GLN A 29 -11.23 9.43 -5.40
C GLN A 29 -10.67 9.22 -3.99
N ALA A 30 -9.93 8.13 -3.80
CA ALA A 30 -9.17 7.86 -2.58
C ALA A 30 -7.78 8.51 -2.65
N GLY A 31 -7.00 8.19 -3.68
CA GLY A 31 -5.57 8.51 -3.76
C GLY A 31 -4.63 7.41 -3.24
N GLY A 32 -5.16 6.18 -3.10
CA GLY A 32 -4.40 5.00 -2.71
C GLY A 32 -4.73 3.77 -3.57
N LEU A 33 -4.04 2.68 -3.25
CA LEU A 33 -4.05 1.40 -3.92
C LEU A 33 -4.99 0.45 -3.19
N SER A 34 -6.00 -0.05 -3.90
CA SER A 34 -6.88 -1.15 -3.47
C SER A 34 -6.23 -2.51 -3.71
N SER A 35 -5.45 -2.63 -4.78
CA SER A 35 -4.85 -3.90 -5.18
C SER A 35 -3.43 -3.77 -5.71
N LEU A 36 -2.61 -4.77 -5.38
CA LEU A 36 -1.29 -5.04 -5.95
C LEU A 36 -1.26 -6.51 -6.37
N VAL A 37 -1.66 -6.77 -7.61
CA VAL A 37 -1.79 -8.12 -8.14
C VAL A 37 -0.46 -8.56 -8.76
N ASP A 38 0.11 -9.65 -8.25
CA ASP A 38 1.37 -10.21 -8.77
C ASP A 38 1.19 -11.07 -10.03
N ALA A 39 2.30 -11.58 -10.57
CA ALA A 39 2.32 -12.43 -11.76
C ALA A 39 1.63 -13.80 -11.59
N SER A 40 1.34 -14.21 -10.35
CA SER A 40 0.53 -15.40 -10.04
C SER A 40 -0.93 -15.07 -9.74
N ASN A 41 -1.35 -13.81 -9.96
CA ASN A 41 -2.69 -13.31 -9.68
C ASN A 41 -3.05 -13.28 -8.18
N ASN A 42 -2.05 -13.23 -7.30
CA ASN A 42 -2.26 -12.99 -5.88
C ASN A 42 -2.31 -11.48 -5.65
N ASP A 43 -3.36 -11.00 -4.97
CA ASP A 43 -3.46 -9.59 -4.58
C ASP A 43 -2.83 -9.37 -3.20
N TRP A 44 -1.73 -8.64 -3.18
CA TRP A 44 -0.96 -8.39 -1.97
C TRP A 44 -1.61 -7.33 -1.06
N ILE A 45 -2.61 -6.58 -1.55
CA ILE A 45 -3.37 -5.63 -0.74
C ILE A 45 -4.75 -6.21 -0.43
N ASN A 46 -5.46 -6.67 -1.47
CA ASN A 46 -6.75 -7.37 -1.34
C ASN A 46 -7.79 -6.57 -0.54
N PHE A 47 -7.87 -5.26 -0.79
CA PHE A 47 -8.96 -4.43 -0.28
C PHE A 47 -10.27 -4.87 -0.89
N HIS A 48 -11.35 -4.81 -0.10
CA HIS A 48 -12.70 -4.85 -0.64
C HIS A 48 -13.68 -4.09 0.26
N PRO A 49 -14.67 -3.38 -0.32
CA PRO A 49 -15.53 -2.44 0.39
C PRO A 49 -16.68 -3.13 1.13
N THR A 50 -16.60 -4.44 1.37
CA THR A 50 -17.64 -5.21 2.05
C THR A 50 -17.85 -4.62 3.45
N PRO A 51 -19.07 -4.15 3.78
CA PRO A 51 -19.33 -3.58 5.10
C PRO A 51 -19.03 -4.57 6.23
N TRP A 52 -18.50 -4.03 7.34
CA TRP A 52 -18.27 -4.77 8.58
C TRP A 52 -17.18 -5.86 8.56
N THR A 53 -16.35 -5.92 7.51
CA THR A 53 -15.25 -6.91 7.44
C THR A 53 -13.97 -6.48 8.15
N SER A 54 -13.84 -5.21 8.54
CA SER A 54 -12.67 -4.72 9.29
C SER A 54 -11.34 -5.15 8.61
N ALA A 55 -10.46 -5.86 9.32
CA ALA A 55 -9.20 -6.40 8.77
C ALA A 55 -9.41 -7.44 7.66
N GLY A 56 -10.56 -8.11 7.64
CA GLY A 56 -10.98 -9.03 6.59
C GLY A 56 -11.21 -8.37 5.24
N GLY A 57 -11.04 -7.06 5.09
CA GLY A 57 -10.94 -6.39 3.78
C GLY A 57 -11.10 -4.88 3.81
N GLY A 58 -12.02 -4.38 4.64
CA GLY A 58 -12.39 -2.96 4.69
C GLY A 58 -11.31 -2.02 5.24
N TYR A 59 -10.30 -2.54 5.97
CA TYR A 59 -9.15 -1.76 6.43
C TYR A 59 -7.96 -1.81 5.47
N ARG A 60 -7.90 -2.80 4.57
CA ARG A 60 -6.73 -3.01 3.70
C ARG A 60 -6.52 -1.84 2.72
N GLY A 61 -5.28 -1.58 2.35
CA GLY A 61 -4.93 -0.48 1.45
C GLY A 61 -3.49 0.02 1.56
N ILE A 62 -3.03 0.73 0.51
CA ILE A 62 -1.74 1.44 0.52
C ILE A 62 -1.83 2.81 -0.19
N PRO A 63 -1.51 3.94 0.46
CA PRO A 63 -1.33 4.05 1.90
C PRO A 63 -2.69 4.13 2.57
N ASN A 64 -2.84 3.52 3.74
CA ASN A 64 -3.78 4.05 4.72
C ASN A 64 -3.03 5.09 5.55
N VAL A 65 -3.23 6.39 5.33
CA VAL A 65 -2.62 7.40 6.20
C VAL A 65 -3.50 7.52 7.44
N TYR A 66 -3.02 6.98 8.57
CA TYR A 66 -3.79 6.80 9.83
C TYR A 66 -4.42 8.09 10.38
N ALA A 67 -3.98 9.26 9.93
CA ALA A 67 -4.57 10.56 10.24
C ALA A 67 -5.94 10.79 9.56
N ASN A 68 -6.93 9.93 9.87
CA ASN A 68 -8.30 9.87 9.34
C ASN A 68 -8.49 9.15 8.01
N GLY A 69 -7.70 8.10 7.71
CA GLY A 69 -7.91 7.32 6.48
C GLY A 69 -7.61 8.10 5.21
N ILE A 70 -6.73 9.10 5.29
CA ILE A 70 -6.35 9.88 4.11
C ILE A 70 -5.66 8.94 3.11
N PHE A 71 -6.05 9.04 1.85
CA PHE A 71 -5.61 8.14 0.78
C PHE A 71 -6.00 6.66 0.93
N HIS A 72 -6.80 6.29 1.94
CA HIS A 72 -7.31 4.92 2.10
C HIS A 72 -8.25 4.54 0.93
N PRO A 73 -8.04 3.41 0.24
CA PRO A 73 -8.96 2.94 -0.80
C PRO A 73 -10.36 2.67 -0.23
N GLY A 74 -11.39 2.91 -1.02
CA GLY A 74 -12.79 2.83 -0.62
C GLY A 74 -13.37 4.18 -0.23
N TRP A 75 -12.53 5.15 0.10
CA TRP A 75 -12.97 6.49 0.50
C TRP A 75 -13.03 7.45 -0.69
N THR A 76 -13.80 8.52 -0.53
CA THR A 76 -13.93 9.61 -1.52
C THR A 76 -13.39 10.92 -0.94
N THR A 77 -12.18 10.86 -0.39
CA THR A 77 -11.54 11.96 0.36
C THR A 77 -10.82 12.98 -0.51
N GLY A 78 -10.63 12.69 -1.80
CA GLY A 78 -9.89 13.56 -2.70
C GLY A 78 -10.13 13.31 -4.17
N THR A 79 -9.23 13.86 -4.97
CA THR A 79 -9.20 13.66 -6.42
C THR A 79 -7.78 13.38 -6.87
N SER A 80 -7.65 12.52 -7.88
CA SER A 80 -6.37 12.13 -8.45
C SER A 80 -6.31 12.42 -9.93
N SER A 81 -5.12 12.78 -10.41
CA SER A 81 -4.85 13.10 -11.80
C SER A 81 -3.49 12.61 -12.24
N ILE A 82 -3.38 12.19 -13.50
CA ILE A 82 -2.10 11.83 -14.10
C ILE A 82 -1.32 13.12 -14.38
N VAL A 83 -0.13 13.24 -13.79
CA VAL A 83 0.77 14.39 -14.02
C VAL A 83 1.66 14.13 -15.23
N SER A 84 2.13 12.90 -15.40
CA SER A 84 2.96 12.50 -16.54
C SER A 84 2.82 11.00 -16.82
N GLN A 85 2.85 10.63 -18.09
CA GLN A 85 2.82 9.23 -18.53
C GLN A 85 3.88 9.01 -19.60
N GLY A 86 4.85 8.14 -19.29
CA GLY A 86 5.90 7.72 -20.21
C GLY A 86 6.19 6.23 -20.08
N PRO A 87 7.02 5.67 -20.98
CA PRO A 87 7.30 4.23 -21.00
C PRO A 87 8.00 3.71 -19.74
N LEU A 88 8.77 4.58 -19.08
CA LEU A 88 9.56 4.27 -17.88
C LEU A 88 8.89 4.69 -16.58
N LYS A 89 7.91 5.61 -16.63
CA LYS A 89 7.30 6.16 -15.42
C LYS A 89 5.90 6.71 -15.68
N ILE A 90 4.98 6.43 -14.77
CA ILE A 90 3.72 7.17 -14.64
C ILE A 90 3.76 7.92 -13.31
N ARG A 91 3.34 9.17 -13.30
CA ARG A 91 3.14 9.95 -12.09
C ARG A 91 1.67 10.29 -11.91
N VAL A 92 1.13 9.96 -10.74
CA VAL A 92 -0.22 10.32 -10.31
C VAL A 92 -0.11 11.26 -9.12
N ARG A 93 -0.90 12.32 -9.12
CA ARG A 93 -1.03 13.27 -8.02
C ARG A 93 -2.41 13.18 -7.42
N SER A 94 -2.49 13.13 -6.10
CA SER A 94 -3.74 13.11 -5.34
C SER A 94 -3.79 14.27 -4.37
N VAL A 95 -4.94 14.94 -4.31
CA VAL A 95 -5.19 16.06 -3.38
C VAL A 95 -6.52 15.82 -2.67
N THR A 96 -6.51 15.92 -1.35
CA THR A 96 -7.73 15.84 -0.55
C THR A 96 -8.67 17.00 -0.82
N ASN A 97 -9.98 16.80 -0.64
CA ASN A 97 -11.02 17.81 -0.93
C ASN A 97 -10.83 19.13 -0.16
N ASN A 98 -10.25 19.08 1.03
CA ASN A 98 -9.93 20.27 1.84
C ASN A 98 -8.56 20.89 1.52
N GLY A 99 -7.79 20.30 0.60
CA GLY A 99 -6.47 20.76 0.18
C GLY A 99 -5.37 20.64 1.25
N LEU A 100 -5.61 19.95 2.36
CA LEU A 100 -4.64 19.84 3.45
C LEU A 100 -3.58 18.78 3.18
N TRP A 101 -3.90 17.76 2.40
CA TRP A 101 -2.99 16.67 2.04
C TRP A 101 -2.78 16.56 0.54
N GLU A 102 -1.56 16.20 0.16
CA GLU A 102 -1.15 15.95 -1.20
C GLU A 102 -0.14 14.82 -1.25
N SER A 103 -0.33 13.87 -2.17
CA SER A 103 0.62 12.80 -2.43
C SER A 103 0.96 12.68 -3.92
N LEU A 104 2.16 12.19 -4.18
CA LEU A 104 2.62 11.76 -5.49
C LEU A 104 2.92 10.28 -5.45
N TRP A 105 2.38 9.56 -6.41
CA TRP A 105 2.80 8.21 -6.74
C TRP A 105 3.57 8.21 -8.04
N ASP A 106 4.77 7.66 -8.03
CA ASP A 106 5.52 7.33 -9.24
C ASP A 106 5.56 5.81 -9.42
N PHE A 107 5.11 5.32 -10.56
CA PHE A 107 5.11 3.91 -10.91
C PHE A 107 6.16 3.64 -11.97
N TYR A 108 7.10 2.74 -11.65
CA TYR A 108 8.17 2.28 -12.52
C TYR A 108 7.91 0.82 -12.94
N PRO A 109 8.68 0.26 -13.89
CA PRO A 109 8.54 -1.15 -14.24
C PRO A 109 8.75 -2.11 -13.07
N GLY A 110 9.65 -1.81 -12.12
CA GLY A 110 10.01 -2.74 -11.04
C GLY A 110 9.49 -2.38 -9.65
N TYR A 111 9.04 -1.15 -9.42
CA TYR A 111 8.64 -0.65 -8.10
C TYR A 111 7.74 0.58 -8.26
N ALA A 112 7.16 1.03 -7.14
CA ALA A 112 6.49 2.31 -7.04
C ALA A 112 7.02 3.09 -5.84
N THR A 113 6.97 4.42 -5.90
CA THR A 113 7.31 5.29 -4.77
C THR A 113 6.14 6.19 -4.46
N ASN A 114 5.84 6.33 -3.17
CA ASN A 114 4.91 7.34 -2.68
C ASN A 114 5.68 8.47 -2.00
N THR A 115 5.28 9.71 -2.26
CA THR A 115 5.81 10.90 -1.58
C THR A 115 4.63 11.69 -1.06
N ILE A 116 4.57 11.90 0.26
CA ILE A 116 3.63 12.83 0.88
C ILE A 116 4.22 14.24 0.70
N VAL A 117 3.69 14.99 -0.27
CA VAL A 117 4.19 16.34 -0.62
C VAL A 117 3.67 17.38 0.34
N LYS A 118 2.46 17.16 0.87
CA LYS A 118 1.84 18.01 1.87
C LYS A 118 1.14 17.15 2.89
N ALA A 119 1.48 17.34 4.16
CA ALA A 119 0.83 16.70 5.29
C ALA A 119 0.02 17.72 6.09
N GLY A 120 -1.24 17.40 6.38
CA GLY A 120 -2.13 18.23 7.21
C GLY A 120 -1.92 18.03 8.72
N GLY A 121 -1.01 17.13 9.11
CA GLY A 121 -0.70 16.77 10.49
C GLY A 121 0.32 15.63 10.55
N THR A 122 0.61 15.14 11.76
CA THR A 122 1.41 13.92 11.96
C THR A 122 0.67 12.70 11.41
N TYR A 123 1.40 11.73 10.87
CA TYR A 123 0.80 10.56 10.25
C TYR A 123 1.68 9.32 10.37
N TRP A 124 1.02 8.19 10.14
CA TRP A 124 1.66 6.92 9.80
C TRP A 124 1.40 6.64 8.33
N TRP A 125 2.38 6.03 7.65
CA TRP A 125 2.18 5.42 6.34
C TRP A 125 1.94 3.93 6.56
N LEU A 126 0.75 3.41 6.24
CA LEU A 126 0.43 2.01 6.48
C LEU A 126 0.35 1.22 5.19
N TYR A 127 0.92 0.03 5.25
CA TYR A 127 0.51 -1.11 4.45
C TYR A 127 -0.40 -2.01 5.29
N GLU A 128 -1.66 -2.14 4.88
CA GLU A 128 -2.58 -3.13 5.40
C GLU A 128 -2.96 -4.07 4.26
N GLY A 129 -2.56 -5.34 4.34
CA GLY A 129 -2.79 -6.27 3.24
C GLY A 129 -2.48 -7.72 3.55
N THR A 130 -2.46 -8.53 2.50
CA THR A 130 -2.38 -9.99 2.55
C THR A 130 -1.16 -10.48 1.78
N PRO A 131 -0.01 -10.67 2.44
CA PRO A 131 1.16 -11.28 1.80
C PRO A 131 0.76 -12.56 1.06
N GLY A 132 1.21 -12.72 -0.18
CA GLY A 132 0.86 -13.91 -0.99
C GLY A 132 -0.60 -14.02 -1.44
N GLY A 133 -1.47 -13.06 -1.15
CA GLY A 133 -2.89 -13.07 -1.56
C GLY A 133 -3.87 -13.40 -0.44
N SER A 134 -3.39 -14.01 0.65
CA SER A 134 -4.19 -14.35 1.84
C SER A 134 -3.28 -14.35 3.05
N LEU A 135 -3.63 -13.60 4.10
CA LEU A 135 -2.84 -13.54 5.32
C LEU A 135 -2.90 -14.89 6.07
N ASP A 136 -1.76 -15.53 6.30
CA ASP A 136 -1.60 -16.64 7.24
C ASP A 136 -0.60 -16.25 8.33
N GLN A 137 -1.11 -15.80 9.47
CA GLN A 137 -0.31 -15.34 10.61
C GLN A 137 0.64 -16.40 11.19
N ASN A 138 0.44 -17.69 10.88
CA ASN A 138 1.27 -18.77 11.39
C ASN A 138 2.45 -19.12 10.47
N THR A 139 2.40 -18.71 9.20
CA THR A 139 3.43 -19.04 8.21
C THR A 139 4.05 -17.80 7.58
N ASP A 140 3.26 -16.75 7.37
CA ASP A 140 3.73 -15.46 6.88
C ASP A 140 4.65 -14.79 7.90
N PHE A 141 5.61 -14.06 7.38
CA PHE A 141 6.59 -13.36 8.18
C PHE A 141 7.00 -12.04 7.57
N MET A 142 7.56 -11.18 8.42
CA MET A 142 8.32 -10.02 8.01
C MET A 142 9.78 -10.13 8.39
N VAL A 143 10.64 -9.42 7.67
CA VAL A 143 12.07 -9.24 8.00
C VAL A 143 12.41 -7.77 7.83
N ARG A 144 13.14 -7.23 8.81
CA ARG A 144 13.63 -5.84 8.84
C ARG A 144 15.11 -5.74 8.44
N SER A 145 15.60 -4.51 8.32
CA SER A 145 16.98 -4.12 8.03
C SER A 145 18.06 -4.81 8.86
N ASP A 146 17.75 -5.14 10.12
CA ASP A 146 18.63 -5.88 11.04
C ASP A 146 18.62 -7.41 10.83
N ASN A 147 17.92 -7.91 9.82
CA ASN A 147 17.66 -9.33 9.54
C ASN A 147 16.78 -10.04 10.58
N ARG A 148 16.14 -9.32 11.50
CA ARG A 148 15.21 -9.94 12.46
C ARG A 148 13.94 -10.38 11.74
N LYS A 149 13.79 -11.69 11.57
CA LYS A 149 12.56 -12.33 11.12
C LYS A 149 11.51 -12.39 12.23
N THR A 150 10.26 -12.08 11.93
CA THR A 150 9.13 -12.14 12.87
C THR A 150 7.88 -12.65 12.16
N MET A 151 7.19 -13.62 12.77
CA MET A 151 5.93 -14.14 12.23
C MET A 151 4.85 -13.07 12.31
N LEU A 152 3.92 -13.07 11.36
CA LEU A 152 2.80 -12.13 11.30
C LEU A 152 1.70 -12.40 12.35
N SER A 153 1.90 -13.37 13.23
CA SER A 153 1.14 -13.55 14.49
C SER A 153 1.68 -12.69 15.64
N VAL A 154 2.85 -12.07 15.49
CA VAL A 154 3.55 -11.38 16.58
C VAL A 154 3.51 -9.88 16.35
N ARG A 155 2.90 -9.15 17.29
CA ARG A 155 2.92 -7.68 17.32
C ARG A 155 4.35 -7.16 17.50
N THR A 156 4.71 -6.09 16.80
CA THR A 156 5.97 -5.36 17.02
C THR A 156 5.71 -3.89 17.30
N ASN A 157 6.66 -3.26 17.97
CA ASN A 157 6.56 -1.90 18.50
C ASN A 157 7.97 -1.41 18.82
N ASP A 158 8.73 -1.15 17.78
CA ASP A 158 10.15 -0.83 17.79
C ASP A 158 10.52 -0.06 16.54
N ASP A 159 11.47 0.85 16.68
CA ASP A 159 12.10 1.57 15.58
C ASP A 159 12.83 0.59 14.65
N ILE A 160 12.56 0.63 13.34
CA ILE A 160 13.29 -0.18 12.36
C ILE A 160 14.70 0.41 12.21
N PRO A 161 15.78 -0.38 12.40
CA PRO A 161 17.15 0.16 12.31
C PRO A 161 17.51 0.75 10.94
N THR A 162 18.58 1.55 10.92
CA THR A 162 19.08 2.29 9.75
C THR A 162 19.05 1.49 8.44
N ASP A 163 18.74 2.21 7.36
CA ASP A 163 18.20 1.67 6.11
C ASP A 163 16.79 1.11 6.38
N GLU A 164 15.86 1.97 6.83
CA GLU A 164 14.49 1.61 7.19
C GLU A 164 13.77 0.87 6.05
N TRP A 165 13.84 -0.45 6.13
CA TRP A 165 13.13 -1.34 5.23
C TRP A 165 12.58 -2.55 5.96
N VAL A 166 11.45 -3.01 5.46
CA VAL A 166 10.80 -4.25 5.86
C VAL A 166 10.29 -4.94 4.61
N TYR A 167 10.35 -6.26 4.58
CA TYR A 167 9.58 -7.02 3.61
C TYR A 167 8.65 -8.01 4.29
N PHE A 168 7.50 -8.24 3.65
CA PHE A 168 6.49 -9.21 4.06
C PHE A 168 6.46 -10.36 3.05
N SER A 169 6.40 -11.59 3.55
CA SER A 169 6.49 -12.80 2.72
C SER A 169 5.47 -13.84 3.15
N ASP A 170 4.78 -14.41 2.16
CA ASP A 170 4.22 -15.75 2.26
C ASP A 170 5.26 -16.74 1.71
N PRO A 171 5.75 -17.70 2.52
CA PRO A 171 6.75 -18.67 2.08
C PRO A 171 6.29 -19.56 0.92
N ASN A 172 5.00 -19.69 0.67
CA ASN A 172 4.43 -20.51 -0.39
C ASN A 172 4.44 -19.80 -1.76
N VAL A 173 4.63 -18.48 -1.80
CA VAL A 173 4.46 -17.68 -3.03
C VAL A 173 5.80 -17.26 -3.68
N ASN A 174 6.95 -17.62 -3.09
CA ASN A 174 8.30 -17.29 -3.60
C ASN A 174 8.46 -15.82 -4.05
N ARG A 175 7.78 -14.91 -3.35
CA ARG A 175 7.79 -13.46 -3.56
C ARG A 175 7.64 -12.76 -2.22
N SER A 176 7.91 -11.46 -2.20
CA SER A 176 7.74 -10.63 -1.02
C SER A 176 7.38 -9.21 -1.44
N LEU A 177 6.62 -8.52 -0.61
CA LEU A 177 6.43 -7.09 -0.72
C LEU A 177 7.52 -6.41 0.10
N PHE A 178 8.43 -5.72 -0.58
CA PHE A 178 9.48 -4.92 0.05
C PHE A 178 9.02 -3.45 0.11
N VAL A 179 9.14 -2.85 1.28
CA VAL A 179 8.85 -1.43 1.54
C VAL A 179 10.06 -0.82 2.22
N SER A 180 10.43 0.38 1.78
CA SER A 180 11.54 1.13 2.37
C SER A 180 11.15 2.60 2.50
N HIS A 181 11.52 3.18 3.63
CA HIS A 181 11.51 4.61 3.84
C HIS A 181 12.86 5.17 3.39
N HIS A 182 12.83 6.26 2.61
CA HIS A 182 14.05 6.84 2.04
C HIS A 182 14.77 7.80 3.00
N GLU A 183 14.15 8.14 4.11
CA GLU A 183 14.67 9.05 5.13
C GLU A 183 14.64 8.32 6.46
N ASP A 184 15.81 7.94 6.99
CA ASP A 184 15.90 7.35 8.32
C ASP A 184 15.32 8.31 9.37
N ASP A 185 14.53 7.81 10.30
CA ASP A 185 14.10 8.54 11.47
C ASP A 185 14.40 7.76 12.76
N SER A 186 13.69 8.06 13.84
CA SER A 186 13.86 7.37 15.12
C SER A 186 12.53 7.21 15.84
N LEU A 187 11.45 7.30 15.07
CA LEU A 187 10.09 7.06 15.52
C LEU A 187 9.89 5.56 15.58
N ILE A 188 8.88 5.15 16.33
CA ILE A 188 8.58 3.75 16.52
C ILE A 188 7.90 3.21 15.27
N ASP A 189 8.20 1.99 14.82
CA ASP A 189 7.35 1.29 13.85
C ASP A 189 6.50 0.23 14.53
N GLU A 190 5.30 0.01 14.00
CA GLU A 190 4.36 -0.98 14.54
C GLU A 190 3.87 -1.95 13.47
N TYR A 191 3.79 -3.22 13.86
CA TYR A 191 3.03 -4.24 13.15
C TYR A 191 1.95 -4.79 14.07
N HIS A 192 0.71 -4.84 13.61
CA HIS A 192 -0.43 -5.39 14.34
C HIS A 192 -0.98 -6.63 13.64
N PRO A 193 -0.95 -7.81 14.28
CA PRO A 193 -1.70 -8.95 13.77
C PRO A 193 -3.20 -8.63 13.88
N MET A 194 -3.90 -8.68 12.75
CA MET A 194 -5.35 -8.63 12.72
C MET A 194 -5.89 -9.87 12.01
N THR A 195 -6.88 -10.52 12.63
CA THR A 195 -7.53 -11.69 12.05
C THR A 195 -8.53 -11.25 11.00
N ASP A 196 -8.54 -11.94 9.86
CA ASP A 196 -9.62 -11.83 8.88
C ASP A 196 -10.90 -12.41 9.51
N THR A 197 -11.78 -11.54 10.01
CA THR A 197 -13.10 -11.90 10.58
C THR A 197 -14.24 -11.54 9.66
#